data_AF-A0A1C1CFE1-F1
#
_entry.id   AF-A0A1C1CFE1-F1
#
_cell.length_a   1.000
_cell.length_b   1.000
_cell.length_c   1.000
_cell.angle_alpha   90.00
_cell.angle_beta   90.00
_cell.angle_gamma   90.00
#
_symmetry.space_group_name_H-M   'P 1'
#
loop_
_entity.id
_entity.type
_entity.pdbx_description
1 polymer ?
#
loop_
_entity_poly.entity_id
_entity_poly.type
_entity_poly.pdbx_seq_one_letter_code
_entity_poly.pdbx_strand_id
1 'polypeptide(L)'
;MKLYSTIFATLSVIACCLAADQDILTILKQQNDISTFIALLEQFDDLVDILNQGTFSVLIPNDQALAAFGNENPDLSNDTDALRALLEYHIANGTHPSATFGLQPLFVPTLLTNPDYTNVTGGQVVEITSLDNRSAVVSGVKAVSHVVEADIFYLGGLIHIIDSVLTIPISSPATITKAGLTDLVALLNKGGFLTPSSPAATIVNSLADLTIFGPNSSQFSASFTGWEGLSSTDLLSILQYSISQGPVRYSSTFQSNTQVPTLDGISATMTEQDGQFYVDASLITTKDYLTSNGVLQILDRPTTSINSHIEPRGASGGLSTAAAAGIGIAIGAIILGGALVVALYMRTKRRRRFAEFTGGQTGDPPPRYELDAKGFHESATDASEVPRSQVIEIHHPTPPRSPLEIDGHERSRISVTIQGAPPRHLGFQARY
;
A
#
# COMPACT_ATOMS: atom_id res chain seq x y z
N MET A 1 43.47 5.94 -37.55
CA MET A 1 42.14 5.53 -37.04
C MET A 1 41.80 5.97 -35.61
N LYS A 2 42.67 6.68 -34.85
CA LYS A 2 42.37 7.09 -33.46
C LYS A 2 41.76 8.49 -33.26
N LEU A 3 41.51 9.26 -34.33
CA LEU A 3 41.01 10.64 -34.21
C LEU A 3 39.47 10.79 -34.29
N TYR A 4 38.76 9.77 -34.79
CA TYR A 4 37.29 9.84 -34.95
C TYR A 4 36.52 9.49 -33.68
N SER A 5 37.14 8.78 -32.72
CA SER A 5 36.44 8.35 -31.50
C SER A 5 36.24 9.48 -30.49
N THR A 6 37.10 10.50 -30.46
CA THR A 6 36.99 11.61 -29.51
C THR A 6 35.95 12.65 -29.93
N ILE A 7 35.76 12.85 -31.24
CA ILE A 7 34.80 13.84 -31.77
C ILE A 7 33.35 13.41 -31.51
N PHE A 8 33.04 12.11 -31.58
CA PHE A 8 31.70 11.60 -31.26
C PHE A 8 31.35 11.71 -29.78
N ALA A 9 32.32 11.49 -28.88
CA ALA A 9 32.09 11.61 -27.44
C ALA A 9 31.82 13.07 -27.02
N THR A 10 32.53 14.04 -27.61
CA THR A 10 32.32 15.47 -27.29
C THR A 10 31.01 16.01 -27.86
N LEU A 11 30.56 15.55 -29.04
CA LEU A 11 29.29 16.00 -29.61
C LEU A 11 28.09 15.44 -28.83
N SER A 12 28.20 14.21 -28.30
CA SER A 12 27.17 13.61 -27.46
C SER A 12 27.03 14.31 -26.10
N VAL A 13 28.13 14.74 -25.47
CA VAL A 13 28.07 15.47 -24.19
C VAL A 13 27.51 16.89 -24.36
N ILE A 14 27.85 17.59 -25.45
CA ILE A 14 27.33 18.95 -25.72
C ILE A 14 25.83 18.89 -26.07
N ALA A 15 25.36 17.87 -26.80
CA ALA A 15 23.94 17.67 -27.05
C ALA A 15 23.18 17.33 -25.75
N CYS A 16 23.78 16.54 -24.85
CA CYS A 16 23.15 16.18 -23.57
C CYS A 16 23.04 17.37 -22.61
N CYS A 17 24.00 18.31 -22.62
CA CYS A 17 23.93 19.52 -21.80
C CYS A 17 22.94 20.58 -22.32
N LEU A 18 22.65 20.62 -23.62
CA LEU A 18 21.69 21.57 -24.19
C LEU A 18 20.24 21.08 -24.11
N ALA A 19 20.01 19.76 -24.02
CA ALA A 19 18.66 19.20 -23.89
C ALA A 19 18.03 19.48 -22.51
N ALA A 20 18.84 19.61 -21.45
CA ALA A 20 18.34 19.72 -20.07
C ALA A 20 17.63 21.06 -19.75
N ASP A 21 17.79 22.09 -20.58
CA ASP A 21 17.16 23.41 -20.38
C ASP A 21 15.94 23.63 -21.30
N GLN A 22 15.49 22.58 -22.01
CA GLN A 22 14.34 22.68 -22.90
C GLN A 22 13.04 22.27 -22.19
N ASP A 23 11.99 23.04 -22.45
CA ASP A 23 10.59 22.73 -22.12
C ASP A 23 10.18 21.36 -22.68
N ILE A 24 9.33 20.64 -21.94
CA ILE A 24 8.76 19.35 -22.34
C ILE A 24 8.28 19.34 -23.80
N LEU A 25 7.50 20.33 -24.25
CA LEU A 25 6.96 20.32 -25.62
C LEU A 25 8.05 20.38 -26.69
N THR A 26 9.18 21.03 -26.39
CA THR A 26 10.32 21.12 -27.31
C THR A 26 11.02 19.77 -27.44
N ILE A 27 11.18 19.05 -26.34
CA ILE A 27 11.77 17.70 -26.33
C ILE A 27 10.84 16.69 -27.00
N LEU A 28 9.54 16.75 -26.72
CA LEU A 28 8.56 15.83 -27.31
C LEU A 28 8.48 15.96 -28.83
N LYS A 29 8.52 17.18 -29.37
CA LYS A 29 8.48 17.43 -30.82
C LYS A 29 9.70 16.91 -31.58
N GLN A 30 10.77 16.52 -30.88
CA GLN A 30 11.95 15.89 -31.46
C GLN A 30 11.83 14.36 -31.53
N GLN A 31 10.87 13.77 -30.81
CA GLN A 31 10.63 12.34 -30.80
C GLN A 31 9.68 11.93 -31.92
N ASN A 32 9.87 10.72 -32.44
CA ASN A 32 8.99 10.14 -33.44
C ASN A 32 7.88 9.33 -32.77
N ASP A 33 6.82 9.03 -33.52
CA ASP A 33 5.75 8.10 -33.12
C ASP A 33 4.99 8.47 -31.83
N ILE A 34 5.03 9.72 -31.37
CA ILE A 34 4.27 10.22 -30.20
C ILE A 34 3.46 11.49 -30.49
N SER A 35 3.20 11.77 -31.78
CA SER A 35 2.57 13.01 -32.23
C SER A 35 1.14 13.20 -31.70
N THR A 36 0.42 12.10 -31.50
CA THR A 36 -0.95 12.07 -30.97
C THR A 36 -0.99 12.44 -29.50
N PHE A 37 -0.02 11.98 -28.71
CA PHE A 37 0.10 12.36 -27.30
C PHE A 37 0.43 13.85 -27.17
N ILE A 38 1.33 14.38 -28.02
CA ILE A 38 1.65 15.81 -28.05
C ILE A 38 0.40 16.63 -28.31
N ALA A 39 -0.38 16.28 -29.35
CA ALA A 39 -1.62 16.97 -29.69
C ALA A 39 -2.69 16.89 -28.59
N LEU A 40 -2.68 15.83 -27.78
CA LEU A 40 -3.55 15.71 -26.62
C LEU A 40 -3.06 16.58 -25.45
N LEU A 41 -1.76 16.58 -25.16
CA LEU A 41 -1.15 17.38 -24.11
C LEU A 41 -1.29 18.89 -24.38
N GLU A 42 -1.13 19.33 -25.63
CA GLU A 42 -1.30 20.73 -26.06
C GLU A 42 -2.73 21.27 -25.88
N GLN A 43 -3.72 20.42 -25.56
CA GLN A 43 -5.07 20.88 -25.19
C GLN A 43 -5.18 21.33 -23.73
N PHE A 44 -4.18 21.02 -22.90
CA PHE A 44 -4.16 21.28 -21.47
C PHE A 44 -2.91 22.08 -21.08
N ASP A 45 -2.92 23.39 -21.39
CA ASP A 45 -1.80 24.30 -21.11
C ASP A 45 -1.37 24.28 -19.63
N ASP A 46 -2.31 24.10 -18.70
CA ASP A 46 -2.02 23.98 -17.27
C ASP A 46 -1.18 22.76 -16.93
N LEU A 47 -1.40 21.64 -17.64
CA LEU A 47 -0.65 20.41 -17.43
C LEU A 47 0.78 20.53 -17.99
N VAL A 48 0.96 21.22 -19.12
CA VAL A 48 2.28 21.57 -19.66
C VAL A 48 3.06 22.43 -18.67
N ASP A 49 2.43 23.45 -18.09
CA ASP A 49 3.05 24.30 -17.07
C ASP A 49 3.47 23.50 -15.83
N ILE A 50 2.62 22.60 -15.33
CA ILE A 50 2.94 21.71 -14.21
C ILE A 50 4.19 20.87 -14.55
N LEU A 51 4.21 20.23 -15.72
CA LEU A 51 5.29 19.35 -16.16
C LEU A 51 6.64 20.05 -16.26
N ASN A 52 6.66 21.35 -16.59
CA ASN A 52 7.88 22.15 -16.68
C ASN A 52 8.36 22.70 -15.32
N GLN A 53 7.50 22.77 -14.31
CA GLN A 53 7.83 23.35 -13.00
C GLN A 53 8.14 22.30 -11.92
N GLY A 54 7.72 21.05 -12.13
CA GLY A 54 7.92 19.96 -11.19
C GLY A 54 8.96 18.93 -11.64
N THR A 55 8.93 17.78 -10.96
CA THR A 55 9.82 16.65 -11.26
C THR A 55 8.96 15.42 -11.49
N PHE A 56 8.94 14.93 -12.72
CA PHE A 56 8.04 13.87 -13.16
C PHE A 56 8.73 12.83 -14.04
N SER A 57 8.10 11.67 -14.12
CA SER A 57 8.35 10.66 -15.13
C SER A 57 7.11 10.54 -15.98
N VAL A 58 7.18 11.03 -17.22
CA VAL A 58 6.06 11.06 -18.15
C VAL A 58 6.09 9.78 -18.98
N LEU A 59 5.05 8.97 -18.85
CA LEU A 59 4.87 7.71 -19.55
C LEU A 59 4.04 7.96 -20.81
N ILE A 60 4.64 7.89 -22.00
CA ILE A 60 4.00 8.35 -23.23
C ILE A 60 3.65 7.14 -24.12
N PRO A 61 2.37 6.79 -24.27
CA PRO A 61 1.99 5.76 -25.23
C PRO A 61 2.28 6.25 -26.64
N ASN A 62 2.89 5.38 -27.45
CA ASN A 62 3.14 5.69 -28.85
C ASN A 62 1.82 5.82 -29.66
N ASP A 63 1.91 6.39 -30.86
CA ASP A 63 0.78 6.67 -31.73
C ASP A 63 -0.01 5.40 -32.09
N GLN A 64 0.67 4.25 -32.21
CA GLN A 64 0.03 2.96 -32.44
C GLN A 64 -0.82 2.52 -31.23
N ALA A 65 -0.30 2.68 -30.01
CA ALA A 65 -1.00 2.37 -28.77
C ALA A 65 -2.23 3.26 -28.58
N LEU A 66 -2.10 4.57 -28.82
CA LEU A 66 -3.23 5.51 -28.75
C LEU A 66 -4.29 5.23 -29.80
N ALA A 67 -3.89 4.88 -31.03
CA ALA A 67 -4.84 4.49 -32.08
C ALA A 67 -5.60 3.21 -31.73
N ALA A 68 -4.91 2.19 -31.19
CA ALA A 68 -5.56 0.96 -30.73
C ALA A 68 -6.54 1.24 -29.58
N PHE A 69 -6.11 2.00 -28.58
CA PHE A 69 -6.93 2.38 -27.43
C PHE A 69 -8.16 3.22 -27.83
N GLY A 70 -8.02 4.16 -28.76
CA GLY A 70 -9.13 4.97 -29.27
C GLY A 70 -10.18 4.15 -30.04
N ASN A 71 -9.77 3.10 -30.75
CA ASN A 71 -10.70 2.19 -31.42
C ASN A 71 -11.51 1.34 -30.42
N GLU A 72 -10.92 0.98 -29.28
CA GLU A 72 -11.58 0.25 -28.21
C GLU A 72 -12.48 1.16 -27.35
N ASN A 73 -12.19 2.46 -27.30
CA ASN A 73 -12.87 3.45 -26.46
C ASN A 73 -13.31 4.70 -27.26
N PRO A 74 -14.21 4.55 -28.26
CA PRO A 74 -14.56 5.63 -29.19
C PRO A 74 -15.25 6.83 -28.53
N ASP A 75 -15.90 6.62 -27.37
CA ASP A 75 -16.61 7.68 -26.66
C ASP A 75 -15.67 8.63 -25.91
N LEU A 76 -14.42 8.21 -25.65
CA LEU A 76 -13.46 8.97 -24.85
C LEU A 76 -13.07 10.30 -25.49
N SER A 77 -13.05 10.39 -26.83
CA SER A 77 -12.69 11.64 -27.52
C SER A 77 -13.67 12.79 -27.26
N ASN A 78 -14.86 12.48 -26.76
CA ASN A 78 -15.90 13.47 -26.42
C ASN A 78 -15.93 13.82 -24.92
N ASP A 79 -15.08 13.19 -24.11
CA ASP A 79 -15.04 13.35 -22.66
C ASP A 79 -13.71 14.00 -22.25
N THR A 80 -13.71 15.33 -22.17
CA THR A 80 -12.53 16.13 -21.81
C THR A 80 -12.01 15.80 -20.41
N ASP A 81 -12.90 15.51 -19.46
CA ASP A 81 -12.51 15.19 -18.08
C ASP A 81 -11.81 13.82 -18.02
N ALA A 82 -12.32 12.84 -18.78
CA ALA A 82 -11.68 11.53 -18.89
C ALA A 82 -10.35 11.58 -19.65
N LEU A 83 -10.23 12.42 -20.68
CA LEU A 83 -8.96 12.66 -21.38
C LEU A 83 -7.92 13.31 -20.45
N ARG A 84 -8.33 14.30 -19.64
CA ARG A 84 -7.45 14.93 -18.64
C ARG A 84 -7.00 13.91 -17.60
N ALA A 85 -7.93 13.12 -17.06
CA ALA A 85 -7.63 12.06 -16.09
C ALA A 85 -6.66 11.02 -16.66
N LEU A 86 -6.80 10.68 -17.95
CA LEU A 86 -5.89 9.76 -18.63
C LEU A 86 -4.48 10.34 -18.73
N LEU A 87 -4.33 11.61 -19.14
CA LEU A 87 -3.03 12.28 -19.19
C LEU A 87 -2.38 12.35 -17.80
N GLU A 88 -3.14 12.74 -16.77
CA GLU A 88 -2.65 12.82 -15.40
C GLU A 88 -2.18 11.45 -14.87
N TYR A 89 -2.84 10.36 -15.28
CA TYR A 89 -2.43 9.00 -14.91
C TYR A 89 -1.12 8.56 -15.57
N HIS A 90 -0.78 9.15 -16.71
CA HIS A 90 0.49 8.92 -17.40
C HIS A 90 1.66 9.74 -16.85
N ILE A 91 1.42 10.60 -15.84
CA ILE A 91 2.45 11.46 -15.26
C ILE A 91 2.73 11.00 -13.83
N ALA A 92 3.82 10.26 -13.65
CA ALA A 92 4.23 9.75 -12.36
C ALA A 92 5.08 10.79 -11.60
N ASN A 93 4.82 10.97 -10.30
CA ASN A 93 5.57 11.89 -9.45
C ASN A 93 7.02 11.44 -9.27
N GLY A 94 7.95 12.38 -9.39
CA GLY A 94 9.39 12.14 -9.26
C GLY A 94 10.04 11.58 -10.52
N THR A 95 11.37 11.51 -10.51
CA THR A 95 12.16 10.98 -11.63
C THR A 95 12.55 9.53 -11.36
N HIS A 96 12.13 8.63 -12.25
CA HIS A 96 12.35 7.19 -12.17
C HIS A 96 13.11 6.72 -13.41
N PRO A 97 14.45 6.67 -13.38
CA PRO A 97 15.25 6.16 -14.49
C PRO A 97 14.94 4.69 -14.76
N SER A 98 15.04 4.24 -16.01
CA SER A 98 14.79 2.84 -16.38
C SER A 98 15.66 1.86 -15.60
N ALA A 99 16.86 2.29 -15.18
CA ALA A 99 17.77 1.53 -14.33
C ALA A 99 17.20 1.20 -12.93
N THR A 100 16.18 1.92 -12.45
CA THR A 100 15.49 1.61 -11.18
C THR A 100 14.32 0.64 -11.37
N PHE A 101 13.96 0.29 -12.61
CA PHE A 101 12.91 -0.68 -12.91
C PHE A 101 13.47 -2.08 -12.63
N GLY A 102 13.17 -2.58 -11.44
CA GLY A 102 13.73 -3.84 -10.95
C GLY A 102 12.68 -4.91 -10.69
N LEU A 103 13.15 -6.05 -10.17
CA LEU A 103 12.27 -7.15 -9.73
C LEU A 103 11.43 -6.79 -8.50
N GLN A 104 11.87 -5.80 -7.72
CA GLN A 104 11.08 -5.24 -6.65
C GLN A 104 10.20 -4.13 -7.24
N PRO A 105 8.86 -4.29 -7.32
CA PRO A 105 8.00 -3.25 -7.86
C PRO A 105 8.06 -1.97 -7.03
N LEU A 106 7.97 -0.84 -7.72
CA LEU A 106 7.85 0.50 -7.16
C LEU A 106 6.46 1.05 -7.49
N PHE A 107 5.69 1.40 -6.46
CA PHE A 107 4.36 1.99 -6.64
C PHE A 107 4.48 3.51 -6.55
N VAL A 108 4.22 4.19 -7.66
CA VAL A 108 4.44 5.64 -7.78
C VAL A 108 3.09 6.35 -7.95
N PRO A 109 2.74 7.29 -7.07
CA PRO A 109 1.58 8.16 -7.27
C PRO A 109 1.73 9.00 -8.53
N THR A 110 0.65 9.14 -9.27
CA THR A 110 0.55 9.95 -10.49
C THR A 110 -0.09 11.29 -10.18
N LEU A 111 -0.21 12.17 -11.18
CA LEU A 111 -0.99 13.40 -11.05
C LEU A 111 -2.49 13.15 -11.02
N LEU A 112 -2.98 11.93 -11.27
CA LEU A 112 -4.40 11.62 -11.20
C LEU A 112 -4.84 11.64 -9.74
N THR A 113 -5.51 12.71 -9.33
CA THR A 113 -6.07 12.88 -7.96
C THR A 113 -7.58 13.14 -7.94
N ASN A 114 -8.23 13.17 -9.10
CA ASN A 114 -9.68 13.44 -9.19
C ASN A 114 -10.49 12.30 -8.53
N PRO A 115 -11.35 12.60 -7.52
CA PRO A 115 -12.17 11.60 -6.81
C PRO A 115 -13.11 10.77 -7.69
N ASP A 116 -13.45 11.26 -8.89
CA ASP A 116 -14.27 10.51 -9.84
C ASP A 116 -13.53 9.29 -10.43
N TYR A 117 -12.19 9.32 -10.42
CA TYR A 117 -11.32 8.27 -10.97
C TYR A 117 -10.49 7.56 -9.90
N THR A 118 -10.17 8.24 -8.79
CA THR A 118 -9.36 7.67 -7.72
C THR A 118 -9.68 8.22 -6.34
N ASN A 119 -9.67 7.33 -5.35
CA ASN A 119 -9.81 7.63 -3.94
C ASN A 119 -8.62 7.02 -3.17
N VAL A 120 -7.42 7.15 -3.74
CA VAL A 120 -6.13 6.83 -3.11
C VAL A 120 -5.46 8.13 -2.67
N THR A 121 -5.12 8.24 -1.40
CA THR A 121 -4.47 9.41 -0.82
C THR A 121 -3.12 9.65 -1.49
N GLY A 122 -2.94 10.85 -2.03
CA GLY A 122 -1.75 11.25 -2.79
C GLY A 122 -1.81 10.99 -4.28
N GLY A 123 -2.92 10.40 -4.78
CA GLY A 123 -3.15 10.13 -6.19
C GLY A 123 -3.13 8.66 -6.53
N GLN A 124 -3.72 8.31 -7.68
CA GLN A 124 -3.69 6.94 -8.20
C GLN A 124 -2.26 6.53 -8.53
N VAL A 125 -1.93 5.26 -8.36
CA VAL A 125 -0.56 4.76 -8.55
C VAL A 125 -0.40 3.97 -9.85
N VAL A 126 0.83 3.90 -10.32
CA VAL A 126 1.31 2.93 -11.30
C VAL A 126 2.35 2.02 -10.64
N GLU A 127 2.41 0.76 -11.05
CA GLU A 127 3.45 -0.18 -10.64
C GLU A 127 4.59 -0.15 -11.66
N ILE A 128 5.73 0.41 -11.29
CA ILE A 128 6.98 0.37 -12.07
C ILE A 128 7.75 -0.89 -11.70
N THR A 129 8.08 -1.73 -12.69
CA THR A 129 8.69 -3.04 -12.44
C THR A 129 9.49 -3.54 -13.65
N SER A 130 10.10 -4.72 -13.54
CA SER A 130 10.67 -5.46 -14.65
C SER A 130 9.92 -6.77 -14.88
N LEU A 131 9.38 -6.94 -16.08
CA LEU A 131 8.73 -8.18 -16.54
C LEU A 131 9.51 -8.75 -17.72
N ASP A 132 9.81 -10.04 -17.70
CA ASP A 132 10.57 -10.72 -18.76
C ASP A 132 11.89 -10.03 -19.15
N ASN A 133 12.60 -9.46 -18.16
CA ASN A 133 13.81 -8.64 -18.32
C ASN A 133 13.62 -7.35 -19.15
N ARG A 134 12.38 -6.85 -19.21
CA ARG A 134 12.04 -5.57 -19.84
C ARG A 134 11.45 -4.62 -18.80
N SER A 135 11.78 -3.34 -18.91
CA SER A 135 11.14 -2.30 -18.10
C SER A 135 9.66 -2.23 -18.46
N ALA A 136 8.80 -2.30 -17.45
CA ALA A 136 7.36 -2.34 -17.61
C ALA A 136 6.66 -1.48 -16.56
N VAL A 137 5.50 -0.95 -16.95
CA VAL A 137 4.55 -0.30 -16.06
C VAL A 137 3.29 -1.15 -16.04
N VAL A 138 2.84 -1.53 -14.85
CA VAL A 138 1.60 -2.28 -14.64
C VAL A 138 0.57 -1.32 -14.05
N SER A 139 -0.62 -1.33 -14.64
CA SER A 139 -1.73 -0.42 -14.31
C SER A 139 -3.00 -1.20 -13.95
N GLY A 140 -4.16 -0.56 -14.03
CA GLY A 140 -5.45 -1.14 -13.68
C GLY A 140 -5.68 -2.53 -14.29
N VAL A 141 -6.29 -3.42 -13.51
CA VAL A 141 -6.57 -4.82 -13.91
C VAL A 141 -5.29 -5.60 -14.31
N LYS A 142 -4.12 -5.16 -13.83
CA LYS A 142 -2.80 -5.70 -14.19
C LYS A 142 -2.48 -5.60 -15.70
N ALA A 143 -2.98 -4.58 -16.38
CA ALA A 143 -2.57 -4.26 -17.74
C ALA A 143 -1.09 -3.88 -17.76
N VAL A 144 -0.32 -4.49 -18.67
CA VAL A 144 1.13 -4.29 -18.79
C VAL A 144 1.45 -3.39 -19.99
N SER A 145 2.28 -2.39 -19.74
CA SER A 145 2.85 -1.50 -20.76
C SER A 145 4.37 -1.60 -20.70
N HIS A 146 5.02 -2.06 -21.76
CA HIS A 146 6.48 -2.11 -21.82
C HIS A 146 7.04 -0.78 -22.28
N VAL A 147 8.18 -0.40 -21.70
CA VAL A 147 8.96 0.74 -22.15
C VAL A 147 9.67 0.38 -23.46
N VAL A 148 9.42 1.16 -24.51
CA VAL A 148 10.00 1.04 -25.85
C VAL A 148 11.26 1.88 -25.95
N GLU A 149 11.20 3.12 -25.47
CA GLU A 149 12.31 4.05 -25.40
C GLU A 149 12.28 4.71 -24.01
N ALA A 150 13.41 4.72 -23.34
CA ALA A 150 13.48 5.12 -21.94
C ALA A 150 14.47 6.27 -21.74
N ASP A 151 14.32 6.95 -20.62
CA ASP A 151 15.29 7.94 -20.12
C ASP A 151 15.52 9.13 -21.07
N ILE A 152 14.47 9.62 -21.74
CA ILE A 152 14.54 10.85 -22.52
C ILE A 152 14.49 12.04 -21.55
N PHE A 153 15.55 12.83 -21.49
CA PHE A 153 15.67 13.96 -20.56
C PHE A 153 14.95 15.21 -21.06
N TYR A 154 14.26 15.89 -20.14
CA TYR A 154 13.76 17.25 -20.30
C TYR A 154 13.89 18.02 -18.99
N LEU A 155 13.61 19.34 -18.98
CA LEU A 155 13.79 20.20 -17.80
C LEU A 155 13.10 19.66 -16.52
N GLY A 156 11.91 19.07 -16.67
CA GLY A 156 11.10 18.57 -15.55
C GLY A 156 11.29 17.10 -15.21
N GLY A 157 12.26 16.38 -15.80
CA GLY A 157 12.55 14.99 -15.43
C GLY A 157 12.81 14.06 -16.61
N LEU A 158 12.09 12.93 -16.64
CA LEU A 158 12.27 11.88 -17.65
C LEU A 158 10.99 11.59 -18.41
N ILE A 159 11.15 11.24 -19.68
CA ILE A 159 10.10 10.72 -20.54
C ILE A 159 10.46 9.27 -20.87
N HIS A 160 9.46 8.39 -20.78
CA HIS A 160 9.53 6.99 -21.22
C HIS A 160 8.41 6.73 -22.21
N ILE A 161 8.74 6.30 -23.43
CA ILE A 161 7.76 5.90 -24.43
C ILE A 161 7.33 4.46 -24.15
N ILE A 162 6.02 4.19 -24.11
CA ILE A 162 5.43 2.89 -23.81
C ILE A 162 4.58 2.35 -24.97
N ASP A 163 4.40 1.02 -25.01
CA ASP A 163 3.72 0.31 -26.10
C ASP A 163 2.21 0.12 -25.93
N SER A 164 1.63 0.58 -24.81
CA SER A 164 0.19 0.55 -24.56
C SER A 164 -0.23 1.73 -23.68
N VAL A 165 -1.50 2.13 -23.76
CA VAL A 165 -2.08 3.15 -22.89
C VAL A 165 -2.31 2.55 -21.50
N LEU A 166 -1.88 3.26 -20.45
CA LEU A 166 -2.11 2.82 -19.07
C LEU A 166 -3.62 2.77 -18.79
N THR A 167 -4.05 1.68 -18.16
CA THR A 167 -5.45 1.48 -17.79
C THR A 167 -5.70 2.10 -16.42
N ILE A 168 -6.56 3.12 -16.34
CA ILE A 168 -6.95 3.69 -15.05
C ILE A 168 -7.61 2.59 -14.18
N PRO A 169 -7.12 2.35 -12.95
CA PRO A 169 -7.73 1.41 -12.02
C PRO A 169 -9.20 1.73 -11.74
N ILE A 170 -10.03 0.69 -11.74
CA ILE A 170 -11.48 0.78 -11.52
C ILE A 170 -11.85 0.24 -10.13
N SER A 171 -13.12 0.35 -9.75
CA SER A 171 -13.59 -0.13 -8.44
C SER A 171 -13.23 -1.60 -8.21
N SER A 172 -13.06 -1.96 -6.93
CA SER A 172 -12.67 -3.33 -6.56
C SER A 172 -13.62 -4.41 -7.12
N PRO A 173 -14.96 -4.28 -7.05
CA PRO A 173 -15.86 -5.25 -7.69
C PRO A 173 -15.73 -5.35 -9.22
N ALA A 174 -15.50 -4.21 -9.89
CA ALA A 174 -15.32 -4.19 -11.34
C ALA A 174 -13.97 -4.80 -11.75
N THR A 175 -12.91 -4.54 -10.98
CA THR A 175 -11.59 -5.16 -11.15
C THR A 175 -11.68 -6.68 -11.01
N ILE A 176 -12.37 -7.18 -9.98
CA ILE A 176 -12.60 -8.63 -9.76
C ILE A 176 -13.28 -9.27 -10.98
N THR A 177 -14.30 -8.60 -11.53
CA THR A 177 -15.05 -9.08 -12.69
C THR A 177 -14.18 -9.09 -13.95
N LYS A 178 -13.48 -7.97 -14.24
CA LYS A 178 -12.64 -7.83 -15.43
C LYS A 178 -11.42 -8.73 -15.40
N ALA A 179 -10.85 -8.98 -14.21
CA ALA A 179 -9.74 -9.90 -14.00
C ALA A 179 -10.15 -11.39 -14.06
N GLY A 180 -11.44 -11.71 -14.19
CA GLY A 180 -11.91 -13.10 -14.31
C GLY A 180 -11.83 -13.90 -12.99
N LEU A 181 -11.90 -13.23 -11.84
CA LEU A 181 -11.85 -13.87 -10.52
C LEU A 181 -13.23 -14.44 -10.14
N THR A 182 -13.69 -15.43 -10.91
CA THR A 182 -15.08 -15.93 -10.88
C THR A 182 -15.47 -16.55 -9.54
N ASP A 183 -14.54 -17.21 -8.85
CA ASP A 183 -14.81 -17.80 -7.54
C ASP A 183 -15.06 -16.70 -6.50
N LEU A 184 -14.26 -15.64 -6.53
CA LEU A 184 -14.45 -14.47 -5.68
C LEU A 184 -15.79 -13.77 -5.99
N VAL A 185 -16.15 -13.58 -7.25
CA VAL A 185 -17.47 -13.01 -7.63
C VAL A 185 -18.61 -13.86 -7.04
N ALA A 186 -18.52 -15.18 -7.18
CA ALA A 186 -19.53 -16.10 -6.66
C ALA A 186 -19.65 -16.02 -5.12
N LEU A 187 -18.51 -15.91 -4.43
CA LEU A 187 -18.46 -15.77 -2.99
C LEU A 187 -19.05 -14.44 -2.53
N LEU A 188 -18.67 -13.31 -3.14
CA LEU A 188 -19.21 -11.99 -2.80
C LEU A 188 -20.74 -11.92 -3.00
N ASN A 189 -21.26 -12.58 -4.05
CA ASN A 189 -22.69 -12.72 -4.26
C ASN A 189 -23.37 -13.53 -3.15
N LYS A 190 -22.79 -14.68 -2.76
CA LYS A 190 -23.32 -15.52 -1.68
C LYS A 190 -23.35 -14.78 -0.33
N GLY A 191 -22.36 -13.93 -0.05
CA GLY A 191 -22.31 -13.09 1.14
C GLY A 191 -23.26 -11.88 1.12
N GLY A 192 -23.92 -11.59 -0.01
CA GLY A 192 -24.74 -10.39 -0.16
C GLY A 192 -23.94 -9.08 -0.19
N PHE A 193 -22.63 -9.14 -0.46
CA PHE A 193 -21.74 -7.98 -0.42
C PHE A 193 -21.86 -7.09 -1.66
N LEU A 194 -22.38 -7.62 -2.77
CA LEU A 194 -22.62 -6.87 -4.00
C LEU A 194 -23.99 -6.17 -4.04
N THR A 195 -24.82 -6.34 -3.01
CA THR A 195 -26.13 -5.66 -2.94
C THR A 195 -25.94 -4.16 -2.70
N PRO A 196 -26.43 -3.26 -3.57
CA PRO A 196 -26.16 -1.81 -3.45
C PRO A 196 -26.66 -1.16 -2.15
N SER A 197 -27.68 -1.73 -1.51
CA SER A 197 -28.21 -1.26 -0.23
C SER A 197 -27.47 -1.81 1.00
N SER A 198 -26.51 -2.72 0.81
CA SER A 198 -25.72 -3.29 1.90
C SER A 198 -24.63 -2.31 2.36
N PRO A 199 -24.34 -2.19 3.67
CA PRO A 199 -23.17 -1.45 4.15
C PRO A 199 -21.85 -1.91 3.51
N ALA A 200 -21.78 -3.17 3.08
CA ALA A 200 -20.66 -3.72 2.32
C ALA A 200 -20.36 -2.94 1.04
N ALA A 201 -21.40 -2.54 0.29
CA ALA A 201 -21.25 -1.80 -0.96
C ALA A 201 -20.65 -0.41 -0.72
N THR A 202 -21.02 0.26 0.38
CA THR A 202 -20.41 1.54 0.77
C THR A 202 -18.95 1.35 1.17
N ILE A 203 -18.62 0.30 1.93
CA ILE A 203 -17.23 0.01 2.32
C ILE A 203 -16.34 -0.16 1.09
N VAL A 204 -16.71 -1.05 0.16
CA VAL A 204 -15.82 -1.41 -0.96
C VAL A 204 -15.75 -0.35 -2.06
N ASN A 205 -16.75 0.52 -2.19
CA ASN A 205 -16.80 1.52 -3.27
C ASN A 205 -16.48 2.94 -2.81
N SER A 206 -16.65 3.29 -1.53
CA SER A 206 -16.59 4.69 -1.10
C SER A 206 -15.46 5.00 -0.11
N LEU A 207 -14.95 4.02 0.62
CA LEU A 207 -13.79 4.26 1.50
C LEU A 207 -12.51 4.39 0.68
N ALA A 208 -11.64 5.30 1.13
CA ALA A 208 -10.31 5.53 0.57
C ALA A 208 -9.27 4.56 1.16
N ASP A 209 -8.20 4.35 0.41
CA ASP A 209 -6.98 3.64 0.84
C ASP A 209 -7.22 2.24 1.42
N LEU A 210 -7.89 1.39 0.65
CA LEU A 210 -8.19 0.03 1.05
C LEU A 210 -7.09 -0.93 0.62
N THR A 211 -6.74 -1.87 1.51
CA THR A 211 -6.09 -3.13 1.14
C THR A 211 -7.11 -4.25 1.35
N ILE A 212 -7.64 -4.78 0.26
CA ILE A 212 -8.68 -5.81 0.27
C ILE A 212 -8.02 -7.17 0.06
N PHE A 213 -8.36 -8.13 0.91
CA PHE A 213 -7.90 -9.51 0.81
C PHE A 213 -9.05 -10.41 0.37
N GLY A 214 -9.05 -10.84 -0.88
CA GLY A 214 -10.16 -11.59 -1.49
C GLY A 214 -9.74 -13.00 -1.91
N PRO A 215 -10.39 -14.08 -1.44
CA PRO A 215 -10.06 -15.42 -1.89
C PRO A 215 -10.57 -15.69 -3.31
N ASN A 216 -9.75 -16.31 -4.15
CA ASN A 216 -10.19 -16.81 -5.45
C ASN A 216 -9.77 -18.28 -5.61
N SER A 217 -10.63 -19.17 -5.14
CA SER A 217 -10.40 -20.62 -5.14
C SER A 217 -11.73 -21.36 -5.25
N SER A 218 -11.74 -22.45 -6.01
CA SER A 218 -12.94 -23.27 -6.24
C SER A 218 -13.62 -23.75 -4.95
N GLN A 219 -12.87 -23.91 -3.85
CA GLN A 219 -13.39 -24.28 -2.53
C GLN A 219 -14.21 -23.17 -1.85
N PHE A 220 -13.93 -21.91 -2.20
CA PHE A 220 -14.55 -20.71 -1.66
C PHE A 220 -15.31 -19.95 -2.76
N SER A 221 -16.24 -20.66 -3.39
CA SER A 221 -17.02 -20.21 -4.54
C SER A 221 -18.54 -20.31 -4.24
N ALA A 222 -19.38 -20.45 -5.28
CA ALA A 222 -20.82 -20.67 -5.13
C ALA A 222 -21.17 -21.92 -4.30
N SER A 223 -20.28 -22.92 -4.28
CA SER A 223 -20.49 -24.18 -3.53
C SER A 223 -20.17 -24.06 -2.04
N PHE A 224 -19.59 -22.95 -1.59
CA PHE A 224 -19.18 -22.76 -0.21
C PHE A 224 -20.38 -22.69 0.75
N THR A 225 -20.42 -23.51 1.80
CA THR A 225 -21.53 -23.57 2.75
C THR A 225 -21.19 -23.03 4.14
N GLY A 226 -19.96 -22.55 4.37
CA GLY A 226 -19.52 -22.08 5.68
C GLY A 226 -20.20 -20.78 6.16
N TRP A 227 -20.98 -20.13 5.31
CA TRP A 227 -21.76 -18.92 5.62
C TRP A 227 -23.25 -19.17 5.84
N GLU A 228 -23.73 -20.40 5.65
CA GLU A 228 -25.13 -20.74 5.88
C GLU A 228 -25.51 -20.56 7.35
N GLY A 229 -26.59 -19.82 7.62
CA GLY A 229 -27.09 -19.55 8.97
C GLY A 229 -26.39 -18.40 9.71
N LEU A 230 -25.38 -17.75 9.12
CA LEU A 230 -24.80 -16.53 9.67
C LEU A 230 -25.75 -15.34 9.52
N SER A 231 -25.73 -14.43 10.48
CA SER A 231 -26.50 -13.18 10.37
C SER A 231 -25.83 -12.22 9.39
N SER A 232 -26.58 -11.23 8.89
CA SER A 232 -25.99 -10.14 8.07
C SER A 232 -24.90 -9.36 8.81
N THR A 233 -24.94 -9.32 10.15
CA THR A 233 -23.91 -8.67 10.97
C THR A 233 -22.63 -9.50 11.00
N ASP A 234 -22.75 -10.83 11.11
CA ASP A 234 -21.59 -11.73 11.07
C ASP A 234 -20.93 -11.71 9.69
N LEU A 235 -21.72 -11.73 8.62
CA LEU A 235 -21.21 -11.61 7.25
C LEU A 235 -20.49 -10.27 7.01
N LEU A 236 -21.06 -9.16 7.50
CA LEU A 236 -20.40 -7.86 7.41
C LEU A 236 -19.07 -7.83 8.19
N SER A 237 -19.02 -8.47 9.36
CA SER A 237 -17.79 -8.56 10.17
C SER A 237 -16.72 -9.38 9.45
N ILE A 238 -17.11 -10.47 8.76
CA ILE A 238 -16.21 -11.26 7.91
C ILE A 238 -15.61 -10.39 6.79
N LEU A 239 -16.43 -9.60 6.09
CA LEU A 239 -15.96 -8.67 5.07
C LEU A 239 -15.04 -7.58 5.65
N GLN A 240 -15.40 -7.02 6.82
CA GLN A 240 -14.58 -6.00 7.49
C GLN A 240 -13.23 -6.56 7.94
N TYR A 241 -13.17 -7.83 8.34
CA TYR A 241 -11.92 -8.49 8.68
C TYR A 241 -11.03 -8.75 7.44
N SER A 242 -11.62 -8.87 6.26
CA SER A 242 -10.87 -9.04 5.00
C SER A 242 -10.38 -7.72 4.39
N ILE A 243 -10.57 -6.58 5.06
CA ILE A 243 -10.22 -5.27 4.52
C ILE A 243 -9.42 -4.48 5.57
N SER A 244 -8.28 -3.95 5.16
CA SER A 244 -7.51 -2.94 5.91
C SER A 244 -7.75 -1.56 5.30
N GLN A 245 -7.85 -0.53 6.14
CA GLN A 245 -7.89 0.87 5.71
C GLN A 245 -6.71 1.63 6.33
N GLY A 246 -6.07 2.49 5.54
CA GLY A 246 -4.87 3.25 5.92
C GLY A 246 -3.87 3.24 4.77
N PRO A 247 -2.56 3.45 5.00
CA PRO A 247 -1.59 3.37 3.91
C PRO A 247 -1.75 2.08 3.12
N VAL A 248 -2.02 2.20 1.81
CA VAL A 248 -2.28 1.05 0.93
C VAL A 248 -1.07 0.12 0.95
N ARG A 249 -1.31 -1.17 1.20
CA ARG A 249 -0.24 -2.17 1.36
C ARG A 249 0.00 -2.88 0.04
N TYR A 250 0.95 -2.34 -0.71
CA TYR A 250 1.47 -2.98 -1.91
C TYR A 250 2.52 -4.04 -1.57
N SER A 251 2.78 -4.98 -2.47
CA SER A 251 3.72 -6.08 -2.23
C SER A 251 5.14 -5.63 -1.85
N SER A 252 5.59 -4.48 -2.35
CA SER A 252 6.89 -3.91 -1.99
C SER A 252 7.02 -3.43 -0.56
N THR A 253 5.89 -3.29 0.14
CA THR A 253 5.84 -2.92 1.56
C THR A 253 5.56 -4.12 2.47
N PHE A 254 5.39 -5.32 1.91
CA PHE A 254 5.15 -6.51 2.70
C PHE A 254 6.37 -6.85 3.55
N GLN A 255 6.12 -7.14 4.82
CA GLN A 255 7.14 -7.48 5.80
C GLN A 255 6.61 -8.58 6.69
N SER A 256 7.44 -9.61 6.91
CA SER A 256 7.10 -10.73 7.79
C SER A 256 6.93 -10.26 9.24
N ASN A 257 6.04 -10.92 9.98
CA ASN A 257 5.72 -10.65 11.38
C ASN A 257 5.18 -9.23 11.64
N THR A 258 4.41 -8.68 10.70
CA THR A 258 3.76 -7.37 10.84
C THR A 258 2.26 -7.48 11.01
N GLN A 259 1.67 -6.57 11.80
CA GLN A 259 0.22 -6.52 12.00
C GLN A 259 -0.45 -5.66 10.93
N VAL A 260 -1.57 -6.16 10.42
CA VAL A 260 -2.44 -5.50 9.44
C VAL A 260 -3.77 -5.17 10.13
N PRO A 261 -4.00 -3.92 10.56
CA PRO A 261 -5.28 -3.51 11.16
C PRO A 261 -6.42 -3.68 10.16
N THR A 262 -7.50 -4.35 10.54
CA THR A 262 -8.67 -4.54 9.68
C THR A 262 -9.82 -3.62 10.09
N LEU A 263 -10.83 -3.48 9.24
CA LEU A 263 -12.04 -2.71 9.54
C LEU A 263 -12.87 -3.32 10.67
N ASP A 264 -12.69 -4.61 10.97
CA ASP A 264 -13.34 -5.30 12.11
C ASP A 264 -12.65 -4.97 13.46
N GLY A 265 -11.56 -4.18 13.43
CA GLY A 265 -10.80 -3.79 14.62
C GLY A 265 -9.86 -4.87 15.17
N ILE A 266 -9.88 -6.07 14.59
CA ILE A 266 -8.93 -7.15 14.87
C ILE A 266 -7.81 -7.10 13.84
N SER A 267 -6.54 -7.04 14.26
CA SER A 267 -5.43 -7.10 13.29
C SER A 267 -5.20 -8.51 12.78
N ALA A 268 -5.07 -8.66 11.47
CA ALA A 268 -4.49 -9.84 10.83
C ALA A 268 -2.96 -9.79 10.92
N THR A 269 -2.29 -10.93 10.72
CA THR A 269 -0.83 -11.04 10.78
C THR A 269 -0.25 -11.33 9.39
N MET A 270 0.62 -10.47 8.88
CA MET A 270 1.39 -10.75 7.66
C MET A 270 2.64 -11.57 8.01
N THR A 271 2.81 -12.71 7.35
CA THR A 271 3.96 -13.61 7.54
C THR A 271 4.59 -13.95 6.20
N GLU A 272 5.92 -13.99 6.15
CA GLU A 272 6.67 -14.54 5.02
C GLU A 272 7.18 -15.94 5.37
N GLN A 273 6.88 -16.91 4.51
CA GLN A 273 7.40 -18.27 4.60
C GLN A 273 7.82 -18.72 3.19
N ASP A 274 9.04 -19.23 3.06
CA ASP A 274 9.58 -19.77 1.80
C ASP A 274 9.47 -18.80 0.60
N GLY A 275 9.65 -17.50 0.85
CA GLY A 275 9.54 -16.43 -0.16
C GLY A 275 8.10 -16.09 -0.58
N GLN A 276 7.10 -16.69 0.06
CA GLN A 276 5.69 -16.39 -0.14
C GLN A 276 5.12 -15.62 1.06
N PHE A 277 4.14 -14.77 0.79
CA PHE A 277 3.47 -13.98 1.82
C PHE A 277 2.09 -14.55 2.15
N TYR A 278 1.78 -14.56 3.43
CA TYR A 278 0.53 -15.02 4.00
C TYR A 278 -0.10 -13.91 4.83
N VAL A 279 -1.43 -13.81 4.78
CA VAL A 279 -2.22 -13.07 5.76
C VAL A 279 -2.91 -14.10 6.64
N ASP A 280 -2.56 -14.09 7.92
CA ASP A 280 -2.86 -15.16 8.87
C ASP A 280 -2.34 -16.51 8.33
N ALA A 281 -3.25 -17.42 7.97
CA ALA A 281 -2.93 -18.73 7.38
C ALA A 281 -3.22 -18.81 5.88
N SER A 282 -3.53 -17.69 5.24
CA SER A 282 -4.00 -17.61 3.85
C SER A 282 -2.89 -17.09 2.95
N LEU A 283 -2.52 -17.87 1.94
CA LEU A 283 -1.46 -17.55 1.00
C LEU A 283 -1.93 -16.43 0.05
N ILE A 284 -1.13 -15.38 -0.14
CA ILE A 284 -1.35 -14.41 -1.21
C ILE A 284 -0.88 -15.02 -2.53
N THR A 285 -1.83 -15.46 -3.36
CA THR A 285 -1.58 -16.11 -4.65
C THR A 285 -1.28 -15.11 -5.76
N THR A 286 -1.95 -13.95 -5.76
CA THR A 286 -1.72 -12.88 -6.74
C THR A 286 -1.66 -11.56 -6.00
N LYS A 287 -0.59 -10.80 -6.25
CA LYS A 287 -0.36 -9.51 -5.62
C LYS A 287 -0.81 -8.36 -6.50
N ASP A 288 -1.23 -7.27 -5.86
CA ASP A 288 -1.33 -5.94 -6.43
C ASP A 288 -2.24 -5.82 -7.66
N TYR A 289 -3.52 -6.12 -7.51
CA TYR A 289 -4.52 -5.53 -8.39
C TYR A 289 -4.78 -4.11 -7.92
N LEU A 290 -4.31 -3.11 -8.67
CA LEU A 290 -4.63 -1.71 -8.41
C LEU A 290 -6.14 -1.48 -8.61
N THR A 291 -6.78 -0.81 -7.66
CA THR A 291 -8.19 -0.43 -7.71
C THR A 291 -8.35 1.07 -7.51
N SER A 292 -9.49 1.63 -7.89
CA SER A 292 -9.74 3.07 -7.78
C SER A 292 -9.59 3.59 -6.35
N ASN A 293 -9.74 2.75 -5.33
CA ASN A 293 -9.63 3.14 -3.92
C ASN A 293 -8.57 2.34 -3.13
N GLY A 294 -7.59 1.74 -3.80
CA GLY A 294 -6.46 1.09 -3.14
C GLY A 294 -5.94 -0.13 -3.90
N VAL A 295 -5.85 -1.27 -3.22
CA VAL A 295 -5.27 -2.50 -3.77
C VAL A 295 -6.07 -3.73 -3.35
N LEU A 296 -6.21 -4.67 -4.29
CA LEU A 296 -6.76 -6.01 -4.07
C LEU A 296 -5.64 -7.05 -4.11
N GLN A 297 -5.54 -7.82 -3.04
CA GLN A 297 -4.62 -8.94 -2.87
C GLN A 297 -5.44 -10.24 -2.92
N ILE A 298 -5.06 -11.18 -3.80
CA ILE A 298 -5.80 -12.42 -3.99
C ILE A 298 -5.23 -13.51 -3.09
N LEU A 299 -6.13 -14.17 -2.37
CA LEU A 299 -5.81 -15.27 -1.46
C LEU A 299 -6.25 -16.62 -2.02
N ASP A 300 -5.64 -17.69 -1.52
CA ASP A 300 -6.11 -19.06 -1.76
C ASP A 300 -7.34 -19.44 -0.92
N ARG A 301 -7.54 -18.73 0.20
CA ARG A 301 -8.63 -18.93 1.16
C ARG A 301 -8.96 -17.62 1.90
N PRO A 302 -10.18 -17.47 2.46
CA PRO A 302 -10.56 -16.29 3.25
C PRO A 302 -9.58 -16.06 4.41
N THR A 303 -9.44 -14.82 4.87
CA THR A 303 -8.75 -14.54 6.12
C THR A 303 -9.53 -15.17 7.29
N THR A 304 -8.82 -15.75 8.25
CA THR A 304 -9.43 -16.38 9.42
C THR A 304 -8.97 -15.67 10.66
N SER A 305 -9.89 -15.01 11.36
CA SER A 305 -9.60 -14.56 12.72
C SER A 305 -9.42 -15.78 13.61
N ILE A 306 -8.51 -15.69 14.59
CA ILE A 306 -8.32 -16.73 15.61
C ILE A 306 -9.65 -17.03 16.35
N ASN A 307 -10.63 -16.12 16.30
CA ASN A 307 -11.97 -16.29 16.85
C ASN A 307 -12.92 -17.10 15.95
N SER A 308 -12.66 -17.22 14.65
CA SER A 308 -13.49 -17.92 13.67
C SER A 308 -12.75 -19.16 13.14
N HIS A 309 -12.60 -20.17 14.00
CA HIS A 309 -12.46 -21.56 13.55
C HIS A 309 -13.76 -21.95 12.82
N ILE A 310 -13.88 -21.59 11.54
CA ILE A 310 -14.82 -22.21 10.61
C ILE A 310 -14.05 -23.37 9.97
N GLU A 311 -13.95 -24.49 10.69
CA GLU A 311 -13.63 -25.75 10.01
C GLU A 311 -14.82 -26.10 9.12
N PRO A 312 -14.61 -26.51 7.85
CA PRO A 312 -15.69 -27.02 7.01
C PRO A 312 -16.26 -28.28 7.67
N ARG A 313 -17.38 -28.12 8.38
CA ARG A 313 -18.22 -29.23 8.83
C ARG A 313 -18.87 -29.84 7.59
N GLY A 314 -18.19 -30.80 6.97
CA GLY A 314 -18.70 -31.40 5.73
C GLY A 314 -17.88 -32.53 5.13
N ALA A 315 -17.28 -33.43 5.93
CA ALA A 315 -16.87 -34.76 5.46
C ALA A 315 -16.68 -35.75 6.64
N SER A 316 -17.70 -35.92 7.48
CA SER A 316 -17.75 -37.08 8.38
C SER A 316 -18.25 -38.29 7.60
N GLY A 317 -17.33 -39.06 7.02
CA GLY A 317 -17.71 -40.28 6.30
C GLY A 317 -16.55 -40.98 5.59
N GLY A 318 -15.64 -41.58 6.35
CA GLY A 318 -14.74 -42.61 5.82
C GLY A 318 -13.32 -42.56 6.38
N LEU A 319 -13.06 -43.36 7.41
CA LEU A 319 -11.69 -43.80 7.71
C LEU A 319 -11.21 -44.63 6.51
N SER A 320 -10.15 -44.20 5.84
CA SER A 320 -9.28 -45.10 5.10
C SER A 320 -7.84 -44.87 5.52
N THR A 321 -7.23 -45.98 5.87
CA THR A 321 -5.87 -46.20 6.32
C THR A 321 -4.84 -45.73 5.29
N ALA A 322 -4.27 -44.56 5.52
CA ALA A 322 -2.90 -44.24 5.16
C ALA A 322 -2.28 -43.52 6.36
N ALA A 323 -1.65 -44.31 7.23
CA ALA A 323 -0.86 -43.81 8.32
C ALA A 323 0.36 -43.03 7.79
N ALA A 324 0.69 -41.96 8.52
CA ALA A 324 2.05 -41.58 8.91
C ALA A 324 3.12 -41.36 7.81
N ALA A 325 3.32 -40.10 7.45
CA ALA A 325 4.64 -39.47 7.28
C ALA A 325 4.46 -37.95 7.42
N GLY A 326 5.14 -37.18 8.28
CA GLY A 326 6.13 -37.50 9.28
C GLY A 326 6.04 -36.48 10.42
N ILE A 327 6.49 -36.91 11.58
CA ILE A 327 6.63 -36.14 12.80
C ILE A 327 7.73 -35.08 12.58
N GLY A 328 7.32 -33.81 12.46
CA GLY A 328 8.18 -32.64 12.36
C GLY A 328 8.08 -31.74 13.59
N ILE A 329 8.61 -32.25 14.71
CA ILE A 329 9.19 -31.53 15.86
C ILE A 329 8.31 -30.51 16.63
N ALA A 330 7.86 -31.00 17.77
CA ALA A 330 7.16 -30.34 18.87
C ALA A 330 8.00 -29.32 19.67
N ILE A 331 8.71 -28.38 19.04
CA ILE A 331 9.41 -27.30 19.79
C ILE A 331 8.56 -26.01 19.89
N GLY A 332 7.49 -25.85 19.10
CA GLY A 332 6.58 -24.71 19.23
C GLY A 332 5.66 -24.74 20.47
N ALA A 333 5.42 -25.91 21.05
CA ALA A 333 4.39 -26.10 22.08
C ALA A 333 4.74 -25.52 23.46
N ILE A 334 6.02 -25.30 23.78
CA ILE A 334 6.43 -24.75 25.09
C ILE A 334 6.41 -23.22 25.09
N ILE A 335 6.65 -22.56 23.94
CA ILE A 335 6.56 -21.09 23.86
C ILE A 335 5.09 -20.63 23.83
N LEU A 336 4.19 -21.42 23.24
CA LEU A 336 2.75 -21.15 23.22
C LEU A 336 2.10 -21.27 24.62
N GLY A 337 2.58 -22.16 25.49
CA GLY A 337 2.06 -22.28 26.86
C GLY A 337 2.32 -21.04 27.73
N GLY A 338 3.49 -20.41 27.58
CA GLY A 338 3.83 -19.19 28.32
C GLY A 338 3.04 -17.96 27.85
N ALA A 339 2.90 -17.78 26.54
CA ALA A 339 2.14 -16.67 25.95
C ALA A 339 0.64 -16.76 26.31
N LEU A 340 0.09 -17.97 26.37
CA LEU A 340 -1.32 -18.21 26.70
C LEU A 340 -1.65 -17.84 28.16
N VAL A 341 -0.74 -18.10 29.12
CA VAL A 341 -0.91 -17.68 30.52
C VAL A 341 -0.81 -16.16 30.66
N VAL A 342 0.12 -15.51 29.96
CA VAL A 342 0.26 -14.04 29.98
C VAL A 342 -0.95 -13.35 29.33
N ALA A 343 -1.46 -13.89 28.22
CA ALA A 343 -2.65 -13.37 27.54
C ALA A 343 -3.92 -13.53 28.40
N LEU A 344 -4.11 -14.68 29.06
CA LEU A 344 -5.24 -14.89 29.98
C LEU A 344 -5.16 -13.99 31.22
N TYR A 345 -3.95 -13.73 31.74
CA TYR A 345 -3.73 -12.79 32.84
C TYR A 345 -4.07 -11.35 32.44
N MET A 346 -3.66 -10.89 31.25
CA MET A 346 -4.04 -9.57 30.75
C MET A 346 -5.55 -9.45 30.49
N ARG A 347 -6.20 -10.51 30.01
CA ARG A 347 -7.64 -10.52 29.72
C ARG A 347 -8.49 -10.47 31.00
N THR A 348 -8.12 -11.20 32.04
CA THR A 348 -8.81 -11.13 33.34
C THR A 348 -8.62 -9.78 34.02
N LYS A 349 -7.44 -9.16 33.89
CA LYS A 349 -7.18 -7.80 34.39
C LYS A 349 -7.97 -6.72 33.65
N ARG A 350 -8.21 -6.86 32.33
CA ARG A 350 -9.05 -5.92 31.55
C ARG A 350 -10.53 -6.00 31.91
N ARG A 351 -11.05 -7.19 32.25
CA ARG A 351 -12.46 -7.33 32.69
C ARG A 351 -12.74 -6.67 34.06
N ARG A 352 -11.77 -6.62 34.97
CA ARG A 352 -11.92 -5.85 36.22
C ARG A 352 -11.93 -4.34 35.99
N ARG A 353 -11.12 -3.83 35.06
CA ARG A 353 -11.14 -2.40 34.71
C ARG A 353 -12.38 -1.94 33.94
N PHE A 354 -13.11 -2.84 33.29
CA PHE A 354 -14.39 -2.50 32.65
C PHE A 354 -15.60 -2.65 33.59
N ALA A 355 -15.48 -3.43 34.67
CA ALA A 355 -16.55 -3.58 35.66
C ALA A 355 -16.56 -2.47 36.73
N GLU A 356 -15.48 -1.68 36.86
CA GLU A 356 -15.45 -0.49 37.73
C GLU A 356 -15.90 0.80 37.03
N PHE A 357 -16.19 0.77 35.72
CA PHE A 357 -16.63 1.95 34.97
C PHE A 357 -18.16 2.06 34.78
N THR A 358 -18.93 1.13 35.34
CA THR A 358 -20.40 1.19 35.39
C THR A 358 -20.88 1.19 36.83
N GLY A 359 -20.44 2.18 37.60
CA GLY A 359 -20.94 2.49 38.94
C GLY A 359 -20.96 4.00 39.07
N GLY A 360 -22.11 4.60 38.82
CA GLY A 360 -22.24 6.04 38.79
C GLY A 360 -21.96 6.69 40.14
N GLN A 361 -21.22 7.81 40.11
CA GLN A 361 -21.55 8.98 40.90
C GLN A 361 -21.25 10.25 40.10
N THR A 362 -22.30 11.08 40.03
CA THR A 362 -22.33 12.53 39.87
C THR A 362 -21.01 13.29 39.90
N GLY A 363 -20.67 13.88 38.75
CA GLY A 363 -20.11 15.22 38.59
C GLY A 363 -18.98 15.65 39.51
N ASP A 364 -17.73 15.29 39.16
CA ASP A 364 -16.58 16.11 39.53
C ASP A 364 -16.37 17.18 38.45
N PRO A 365 -16.29 18.48 38.81
CA PRO A 365 -16.13 19.56 37.85
C PRO A 365 -14.74 19.54 37.18
N PRO A 366 -14.62 20.11 35.96
CA PRO A 366 -13.39 20.06 35.17
C PRO A 366 -12.21 20.77 35.86
N PRO A 367 -10.97 20.42 35.49
CA PRO A 367 -9.76 20.80 36.21
C PRO A 367 -9.60 22.32 36.33
N ARG A 368 -9.41 22.79 37.56
CA ARG A 368 -9.09 24.18 37.88
C ARG A 368 -7.57 24.35 37.80
N TYR A 369 -7.12 25.13 36.82
CA TYR A 369 -5.71 25.54 36.71
C TYR A 369 -5.43 26.60 37.78
N GLU A 370 -4.53 26.31 38.72
CA GLU A 370 -4.12 27.25 39.76
C GLU A 370 -2.93 28.07 39.26
N LEU A 371 -3.14 29.38 39.08
CA LEU A 371 -2.13 30.35 38.65
C LEU A 371 -1.47 30.93 39.90
N ASP A 372 -0.30 30.41 40.28
CA ASP A 372 0.45 30.96 41.41
C ASP A 372 1.42 32.06 40.94
N ALA A 373 0.99 33.32 41.05
CA ALA A 373 1.81 34.47 40.74
C ALA A 373 2.65 34.83 41.98
N LYS A 374 3.90 34.34 42.05
CA LYS A 374 4.85 34.80 43.07
C LYS A 374 5.14 36.29 42.86
N GLY A 375 4.61 37.12 43.76
CA GLY A 375 4.82 38.57 43.79
C GLY A 375 6.30 38.92 43.95
N PHE A 376 6.74 39.94 43.22
CA PHE A 376 8.09 40.49 43.32
C PHE A 376 8.21 41.40 44.55
N HIS A 377 9.31 41.24 45.28
CA HIS A 377 9.74 42.17 46.31
C HIS A 377 10.02 43.54 45.70
N GLU A 378 9.33 44.57 46.20
CA GLU A 378 9.69 45.96 46.01
C GLU A 378 11.09 46.21 46.58
N SER A 379 12.03 46.58 45.71
CA SER A 379 13.11 47.48 46.14
C SER A 379 13.08 48.68 45.22
N ALA A 380 12.88 49.83 45.86
CA ALA A 380 12.75 51.14 45.28
C ALA A 380 14.00 51.60 44.50
N THR A 381 13.79 52.67 43.73
CA THR A 381 14.77 53.58 43.11
C THR A 381 15.64 53.01 41.99
N ASP A 382 15.26 53.22 40.73
CA ASP A 382 15.73 54.34 39.89
C ASP A 382 15.43 54.04 38.40
N ALA A 383 15.30 55.09 37.62
CA ALA A 383 14.80 55.12 36.26
C ALA A 383 15.75 54.50 35.23
N SER A 384 15.29 53.49 34.48
CA SER A 384 15.61 53.30 33.05
C SER A 384 14.75 52.17 32.48
N GLU A 385 14.13 52.40 31.33
CA GLU A 385 13.36 51.41 30.55
C GLU A 385 14.23 50.19 30.22
N VAL A 386 14.03 49.09 30.94
CA VAL A 386 14.51 47.76 30.54
C VAL A 386 13.29 46.83 30.46
N PRO A 387 13.10 46.10 29.35
CA PRO A 387 11.89 45.32 29.10
C PRO A 387 11.76 44.20 30.12
N ARG A 388 10.61 44.15 30.80
CA ARG A 388 10.24 43.11 31.76
C ARG A 388 10.07 41.78 31.02
N SER A 389 11.03 40.87 31.16
CA SER A 389 10.87 39.49 30.70
C SER A 389 10.04 38.71 31.72
N GLN A 390 8.84 38.30 31.32
CA GLN A 390 7.98 37.42 32.11
C GLN A 390 8.34 35.96 31.80
N VAL A 391 9.00 35.28 32.74
CA VAL A 391 9.32 33.85 32.60
C VAL A 391 8.10 33.04 33.04
N ILE A 392 7.48 32.35 32.08
CA ILE A 392 6.33 31.46 32.32
C ILE A 392 6.85 30.04 32.27
N GLU A 393 7.04 29.41 33.43
CA GLU A 393 7.42 27.99 33.50
C GLU A 393 6.18 27.10 33.41
N ILE A 394 5.98 26.55 32.22
CA ILE A 394 4.89 25.61 31.90
C ILE A 394 5.32 24.23 32.40
N HIS A 395 4.82 23.82 33.57
CA HIS A 395 5.01 22.46 34.06
C HIS A 395 4.03 21.53 33.32
N HIS A 396 4.56 20.71 32.41
CA HIS A 396 3.82 19.62 31.82
C HIS A 396 3.49 18.59 32.92
N PRO A 397 2.24 18.09 32.99
CA PRO A 397 1.87 17.09 33.99
C PRO A 397 2.78 15.86 33.85
N THR A 398 3.29 15.37 34.98
CA THR A 398 4.17 14.20 35.02
C THR A 398 3.53 13.05 34.23
N PRO A 399 4.22 12.46 33.24
CA PRO A 399 3.66 11.38 32.46
C PRO A 399 3.27 10.21 33.39
N PRO A 400 2.19 9.48 33.06
CA PRO A 400 1.75 8.36 33.88
C PRO A 400 2.88 7.33 34.00
N ARG A 401 3.12 6.87 35.24
CA ARG A 401 4.16 5.87 35.57
C ARG A 401 4.09 4.69 34.62
N SER A 402 5.24 4.29 34.07
CA SER A 402 5.27 3.17 33.13
C SER A 402 4.77 1.89 33.84
N PRO A 403 3.96 1.03 33.19
CA PRO A 403 3.49 -0.22 33.80
C PRO A 403 4.59 -1.20 34.19
N LEU A 404 5.84 -0.94 33.79
CA LEU A 404 7.01 -1.79 33.98
C LEU A 404 7.93 -1.30 35.10
N GLU A 405 7.59 -0.19 35.76
CA GLU A 405 8.29 0.33 36.93
C GLU A 405 7.74 -0.36 38.20
N ILE A 406 8.49 -1.33 38.73
CA ILE A 406 8.23 -1.93 40.05
C ILE A 406 9.41 -1.53 40.94
N ASP A 407 9.12 -0.78 41.99
CA ASP A 407 10.06 -0.35 43.05
C ASP A 407 11.22 0.57 42.60
N GLY A 408 10.93 1.50 41.66
CA GLY A 408 11.85 2.59 41.29
C GLY A 408 13.02 2.21 40.37
N HIS A 409 13.07 0.96 39.89
CA HIS A 409 14.07 0.52 38.91
C HIS A 409 13.41 -0.02 37.64
N GLU A 410 13.68 0.66 36.52
CA GLU A 410 13.29 0.23 35.18
C GLU A 410 14.14 -0.99 34.76
N ARG A 411 13.53 -2.16 34.62
CA ARG A 411 14.25 -3.34 34.10
C ARG A 411 14.39 -3.24 32.59
N SER A 412 15.60 -2.91 32.16
CA SER A 412 16.02 -2.71 30.77
C SER A 412 15.98 -3.99 29.92
N ARG A 413 15.77 -3.77 28.61
CA ARG A 413 15.67 -4.72 27.49
C ARG A 413 16.54 -5.98 27.62
N ILE A 414 15.90 -7.13 27.40
CA ILE A 414 16.58 -8.39 27.07
C ILE A 414 17.27 -8.23 25.71
N SER A 415 18.59 -8.30 25.71
CA SER A 415 19.42 -8.29 24.50
C SER A 415 19.84 -9.73 24.20
N VAL A 416 19.47 -10.26 23.04
CA VAL A 416 19.86 -11.60 22.58
C VAL A 416 21.03 -11.43 21.60
N THR A 417 22.22 -11.91 21.98
CA THR A 417 23.39 -11.97 21.10
C THR A 417 23.53 -13.39 20.57
N ILE A 418 23.37 -13.57 19.25
CA ILE A 418 23.61 -14.84 18.57
C ILE A 418 25.07 -14.85 18.09
N GLN A 419 25.93 -15.66 18.71
CA GLN A 419 27.28 -15.93 18.22
C GLN A 419 27.24 -17.10 17.23
N GLY A 420 27.41 -16.81 15.93
CA GLY A 420 27.67 -17.80 14.89
C GLY A 420 29.02 -17.51 14.24
N ALA A 421 29.93 -18.48 14.21
CA ALA A 421 31.18 -18.36 13.47
C ALA A 421 30.90 -18.46 11.95
N PRO A 422 31.49 -17.60 11.10
CA PRO A 422 31.26 -17.66 9.66
C PRO A 422 31.74 -18.99 9.07
N PRO A 423 30.99 -19.61 8.14
CA PRO A 423 31.36 -20.89 7.55
C PRO A 423 32.68 -20.76 6.78
N ARG A 424 33.58 -21.73 7.00
CA ARG A 424 34.88 -21.82 6.32
C ARG A 424 34.65 -21.96 4.81
N HIS A 425 35.17 -20.98 4.07
CA HIS A 425 35.30 -20.89 2.63
C HIS A 425 35.50 -22.26 1.94
N LEU A 426 34.45 -22.76 1.26
CA LEU A 426 34.57 -23.85 0.29
C LEU A 426 35.27 -23.28 -0.95
N GLY A 427 36.58 -23.50 -1.03
CA GLY A 427 37.38 -23.14 -2.19
C GLY A 427 37.00 -23.98 -3.40
N PHE A 428 36.46 -23.34 -4.42
CA PHE A 428 36.46 -23.88 -5.78
C PHE A 428 37.84 -23.63 -6.39
N GLN A 429 38.67 -24.68 -6.43
CA GLN A 429 39.88 -24.69 -7.27
C GLN A 429 39.46 -24.87 -8.74
N ALA A 430 39.52 -23.78 -9.52
CA ALA A 430 39.59 -23.88 -10.97
C ALA A 430 41.00 -24.41 -11.33
N ARG A 431 41.08 -25.61 -11.92
CA ARG A 431 42.30 -26.09 -12.55
C ARG A 431 42.42 -25.43 -13.93
N TYR A 432 43.60 -24.88 -14.21
CA TYR A 432 44.00 -24.21 -15.45
C TYR A 432 43.73 -25.04 -16.70
#